data_AF-A0A917AKI3-F1
#
_entry.id   AF-A0A917AKI3-F1
#
_cell.length_a   1.000
_cell.length_b   1.000
_cell.length_c   1.000
_cell.angle_alpha   90.00
_cell.angle_beta   90.00
_cell.angle_gamma   90.00
#
_symmetry.space_group_name_H-M   'P 1'
#
loop_
_entity.id
_entity.type
_entity.pdbx_description
1 polymer ?
#
loop_
_entity_poly.entity_id
_entity_poly.type
_entity_poly.pdbx_seq_one_letter_code
_entity_poly.pdbx_strand_id
1 'polypeptide(L)'
;MITANFDIEPLRQIIREEMERANFHRDKQNELPPMLTITQLMELLHIKRTKASELLSRADFPVFREAGVLIPTHLLFQWIEKHTSWMEENTDYYEKHII
;
A
#
# COMPACT_ATOMS: atom_id res chain seq x y z
N MET A 1 11.36 50.12 -22.70
CA MET A 1 10.67 48.86 -22.38
C MET A 1 11.62 48.04 -21.52
N ILE A 2 11.25 47.71 -20.28
CA ILE A 2 12.07 46.87 -19.39
C ILE A 2 11.58 45.44 -19.55
N THR A 3 12.38 44.60 -20.21
CA THR A 3 12.12 43.16 -20.31
C THR A 3 12.55 42.54 -18.99
N ALA A 4 11.60 42.22 -18.12
CA ALA A 4 11.86 41.45 -16.91
C ALA A 4 12.21 40.01 -17.31
N ASN A 5 13.50 39.70 -17.39
CA ASN A 5 13.98 38.33 -17.55
C ASN A 5 13.80 37.64 -16.20
N PHE A 6 12.64 37.02 -15.99
CA PHE A 6 12.41 36.18 -14.81
C PHE A 6 13.28 34.94 -14.97
N ASP A 7 14.42 34.91 -14.28
CA ASP A 7 15.22 33.71 -14.15
C ASP A 7 14.36 32.64 -13.45
N ILE A 8 14.03 31.59 -14.19
CA ILE A 8 13.14 30.49 -13.75
C ILE A 8 13.94 29.45 -12.92
N GLU A 9 15.27 29.49 -12.98
CA GLU A 9 16.14 28.54 -12.27
C GLU A 9 16.02 28.60 -10.73
N PRO A 10 16.01 29.78 -10.08
CA PRO A 10 15.78 29.86 -8.64
C PRO A 10 14.42 29.28 -8.24
N LEU A 11 13.38 29.48 -9.06
CA LEU A 11 12.06 28.91 -8.82
C LEU A 11 12.05 27.39 -8.98
N ARG A 12 12.75 26.84 -9.99
CA ARG A 12 12.91 25.38 -10.14
C ARG A 12 13.63 24.75 -8.96
N GLN A 13 14.59 25.46 -8.37
CA GLN A 13 15.34 24.97 -7.22
C GLN A 13 14.44 24.95 -5.97
N ILE A 14 13.67 26.01 -5.72
CA ILE A 14 12.72 26.08 -4.60
C ILE A 14 11.64 25.01 -4.74
N ILE A 15 11.08 24.81 -5.94
CA ILE A 15 10.08 23.78 -6.19
C ILE A 15 10.65 22.38 -5.96
N ARG A 16 11.87 22.09 -6.44
CA ARG A 16 12.53 20.80 -6.19
C ARG A 16 12.78 20.58 -4.71
N GLU A 17 13.28 21.58 -4.00
CA GLU A 17 13.58 21.48 -2.58
C GLU A 17 12.32 21.20 -1.74
N GLU A 18 11.21 21.86 -2.04
CA GLU A 18 9.94 21.62 -1.35
C GLU A 18 9.30 20.27 -1.75
N MET A 19 9.45 19.83 -3.00
CA MET A 19 9.03 18.49 -3.43
C MET A 19 9.87 17.38 -2.77
N GLU A 20 11.19 17.56 -2.68
CA GLU A 20 12.08 16.61 -2.01
C GLU A 20 11.79 16.54 -0.51
N ARG A 21 11.53 17.68 0.14
CA ARG A 21 11.10 17.70 1.55
C ARG A 21 9.75 17.02 1.74
N ALA A 22 8.78 17.23 0.84
CA ALA A 22 7.48 16.57 0.89
C ALA A 22 7.57 15.05 0.69
N ASN A 23 8.46 14.56 -0.18
CA ASN A 23 8.69 13.12 -0.37
C ASN A 23 9.44 12.50 0.81
N PHE A 24 10.44 13.17 1.38
CA PHE A 24 11.22 12.65 2.51
C PHE A 24 10.37 12.40 3.77
N HIS A 25 9.29 13.17 3.93
CA HIS A 25 8.31 12.98 5.01
C HIS A 25 7.24 11.92 4.70
N ARG A 26 7.01 11.59 3.43
CA ARG A 26 6.00 10.60 3.01
C ARG A 26 6.57 9.19 2.89
N ASP A 27 7.78 9.05 2.34
CA ASP A 27 8.35 7.73 2.01
C ASP A 27 8.82 6.96 3.25
N LYS A 28 9.17 7.64 4.34
CA LYS A 28 9.58 6.97 5.60
C LYS A 28 8.43 6.56 6.52
N GLN A 29 7.21 7.04 6.29
CA GLN A 29 6.15 6.88 7.29
C GLN A 29 5.17 5.75 7.06
N ASN A 30 5.05 5.13 5.88
CA ASN A 30 3.97 4.14 5.69
C ASN A 30 4.07 3.19 4.48
N GLU A 31 5.23 2.97 3.89
CA GLU A 31 5.32 1.94 2.85
C GLU A 31 5.25 0.55 3.50
N LEU A 32 4.10 -0.12 3.34
CA LEU A 32 3.95 -1.52 3.72
C LEU A 32 5.02 -2.33 2.97
N PRO A 33 5.76 -3.21 3.66
CA PRO A 33 6.77 -4.01 3.01
C PRO A 33 6.12 -4.85 1.90
N PRO A 34 6.84 -5.16 0.81
CA PRO A 34 6.29 -5.97 -0.28
C PRO A 34 5.90 -7.39 0.17
N MET A 35 6.56 -7.87 1.22
CA MET A 35 6.27 -9.12 1.92
C MET A 35 6.06 -8.84 3.41
N LEU A 36 4.92 -9.23 3.95
CA LEU A 36 4.59 -9.12 5.36
C LEU A 36 5.03 -10.37 6.12
N THR A 37 5.57 -10.16 7.30
CA THR A 37 5.75 -11.21 8.31
C THR A 37 4.45 -11.44 9.09
N ILE A 38 4.38 -12.54 9.85
CA ILE A 38 3.24 -12.80 10.76
C ILE A 38 3.02 -11.64 11.74
N THR A 39 4.10 -11.07 12.29
CA THR A 39 4.01 -9.95 13.24
C THR A 39 3.39 -8.72 12.59
N GLN A 40 3.83 -8.38 11.37
CA GLN A 40 3.28 -7.25 10.61
C GLN A 40 1.83 -7.50 10.18
N LEU A 41 1.46 -8.72 9.83
CA LEU A 41 0.07 -9.08 9.55
C LEU A 41 -0.82 -8.90 10.79
N MET A 42 -0.32 -9.30 11.97
CA MET A 42 -1.02 -9.14 13.25
C MET A 42 -1.22 -7.67 13.60
N GLU A 43 -0.20 -6.84 13.38
CA GLU A 43 -0.28 -5.38 13.57
C GLU A 43 -1.26 -4.74 12.57
N LEU A 44 -1.16 -5.11 11.29
CA LEU A 44 -1.99 -4.55 10.22
C LEU A 44 -3.48 -4.85 10.39
N LEU A 45 -3.82 -6.10 10.73
CA LEU A 45 -5.21 -6.54 10.89
C LEU A 45 -5.70 -6.41 12.34
N HIS A 46 -4.86 -5.96 13.26
CA HIS A 46 -5.13 -5.92 14.70
C HIS A 46 -5.64 -7.25 15.29
N ILE A 47 -5.06 -8.37 14.84
CA ILE A 47 -5.45 -9.72 15.26
C ILE A 47 -4.41 -10.36 16.18
N LYS A 48 -4.88 -11.25 17.05
CA LYS A 48 -4.01 -12.05 17.92
C LYS A 48 -3.36 -13.21 17.14
N ARG A 49 -2.25 -13.73 17.68
CA ARG A 49 -1.46 -14.83 17.10
C ARG A 49 -2.29 -16.06 16.76
N THR A 50 -3.25 -16.44 17.60
CA THR A 50 -4.12 -17.60 17.34
C THR A 50 -4.90 -17.43 16.04
N LYS A 51 -5.50 -16.25 15.84
CA LYS A 51 -6.25 -15.93 14.62
C LYS A 51 -5.35 -15.81 13.40
N ALA A 52 -4.16 -15.25 13.56
CA ALA A 52 -3.16 -15.21 12.50
C ALA A 52 -2.76 -16.63 12.07
N SER A 53 -2.51 -17.55 13.01
CA SER A 53 -2.21 -18.95 12.70
C SER A 53 -3.36 -19.66 11.97
N GLU A 54 -4.60 -19.42 12.39
CA GLU A 54 -5.79 -19.93 11.68
C GLU A 54 -5.88 -19.42 10.25
N LEU A 55 -5.60 -18.13 10.01
CA LEU A 55 -5.59 -17.56 8.66
C LEU A 55 -4.49 -18.18 7.80
N LEU A 56 -3.29 -18.35 8.35
CA LEU A 56 -2.14 -18.91 7.63
C LEU A 56 -2.27 -20.40 7.35
N SER A 57 -3.16 -21.13 8.04
CA SER A 57 -3.45 -22.54 7.75
C SER A 57 -4.54 -22.74 6.70
N ARG A 58 -5.26 -21.67 6.31
CA ARG A 58 -6.25 -21.75 5.24
C ARG A 58 -5.60 -22.03 3.89
N ALA A 59 -6.22 -22.90 3.11
CA ALA A 59 -5.74 -23.28 1.78
C ALA A 59 -5.83 -22.12 0.77
N ASP A 60 -6.77 -21.18 0.98
CA ASP A 60 -7.03 -20.05 0.09
C ASP A 60 -6.26 -18.77 0.46
N PHE A 61 -5.54 -18.76 1.60
CA PHE A 61 -4.84 -17.58 2.09
C PHE A 61 -3.44 -17.46 1.42
N PRO A 62 -3.04 -16.26 0.96
CA PRO A 62 -1.81 -16.09 0.17
C PRO A 62 -0.54 -16.15 1.04
N VAL A 63 -0.04 -17.36 1.29
CA VAL A 63 1.21 -17.60 2.03
C VAL A 63 2.28 -18.09 1.07
N PHE A 64 3.42 -17.40 1.07
CA PHE A 64 4.64 -17.88 0.42
C PHE A 64 5.43 -18.75 1.38
N ARG A 65 5.38 -20.09 1.19
CA ARG A 65 5.99 -21.09 2.08
C ARG A 65 7.45 -21.44 1.76
N GLU A 66 7.88 -21.23 0.52
CA GLU A 66 9.20 -21.64 0.03
C GLU A 66 10.37 -20.89 0.69
N ALA A 67 10.14 -19.64 1.13
CA ALA A 67 11.16 -18.82 1.80
C ALA A 67 10.87 -18.57 3.29
N GLY A 68 9.90 -19.28 3.90
CA GLY A 68 9.44 -19.05 5.28
C GLY A 68 7.92 -18.89 5.35
N VAL A 69 7.39 -18.20 6.37
CA VAL A 69 5.97 -17.80 6.41
C VAL A 69 5.88 -16.32 6.11
N LEU A 70 5.87 -16.00 4.81
CA LEU A 70 5.76 -14.64 4.29
C LEU A 70 4.44 -14.47 3.55
N ILE A 71 3.86 -13.27 3.64
CA ILE A 71 2.58 -12.93 3.02
C ILE A 71 2.82 -11.81 2.01
N PRO A 72 2.65 -12.04 0.69
CA PRO A 72 2.77 -10.98 -0.30
C PRO A 72 1.65 -9.95 -0.11
N THR A 73 2.03 -8.68 0.09
CA THR A 73 1.08 -7.60 0.44
C THR A 73 0.02 -7.39 -0.63
N HIS A 74 0.41 -7.46 -1.90
CA HIS A 74 -0.52 -7.33 -3.03
C HIS A 74 -1.59 -8.43 -3.05
N LEU A 75 -1.21 -9.69 -2.76
CA LEU A 75 -2.17 -10.80 -2.70
C LEU A 75 -3.04 -10.74 -1.45
N LEU A 76 -2.51 -10.25 -0.33
CA LEU A 76 -3.28 -10.05 0.89
C LEU A 76 -4.47 -9.11 0.64
N PHE A 77 -4.23 -7.97 0.00
CA PHE A 77 -5.31 -7.02 -0.31
C PHE A 77 -6.35 -7.61 -1.26
N GLN A 78 -5.92 -8.26 -2.35
CA GLN A 78 -6.84 -8.97 -3.25
C GLN A 78 -7.67 -10.03 -2.52
N TRP A 79 -7.06 -10.75 -1.58
CA TRP A 79 -7.77 -11.73 -0.78
C TRP A 79 -8.79 -11.08 0.15
N ILE A 80 -8.44 -9.97 0.82
CA ILE A 80 -9.36 -9.21 1.69
C ILE A 80 -10.55 -8.69 0.88
N GLU A 81 -10.28 -8.13 -0.29
CA GLU A 81 -11.30 -7.62 -1.21
C GLU A 81 -12.30 -8.71 -1.60
N LYS A 82 -11.81 -9.90 -1.97
CA LYS A 82 -12.63 -11.06 -2.31
C LYS A 82 -13.44 -11.62 -1.12
N HIS A 83 -12.95 -11.44 0.10
CA HIS A 83 -13.55 -12.01 1.31
C HIS A 83 -14.33 -10.99 2.14
N THR A 84 -14.49 -9.76 1.63
CA THR A 84 -15.31 -8.72 2.26
C THR A 84 -16.56 -8.51 1.43
N SER A 85 -17.65 -9.21 1.79
CA SER A 85 -18.96 -9.14 1.12
C SER A 85 -19.53 -7.71 0.99
N TRP A 86 -19.05 -6.79 1.82
CA TRP A 86 -19.47 -5.39 1.79
C TRP A 86 -19.18 -4.70 0.45
N MET A 87 -18.09 -5.05 -0.24
CA MET A 87 -17.77 -4.43 -1.55
C MET A 87 -18.77 -4.82 -2.65
N GLU A 88 -19.22 -6.07 -2.67
CA GLU A 88 -20.20 -6.55 -3.67
C GLU A 88 -21.58 -5.91 -3.45
N GLU A 89 -21.92 -5.57 -2.20
CA GLU A 89 -23.24 -5.03 -1.85
C GLU A 89 -23.31 -3.49 -1.90
N ASN A 90 -22.18 -2.77 -1.85
CA ASN A 90 -22.17 -1.31 -1.64
C ASN A 90 -21.27 -0.51 -2.60
N THR A 91 -20.58 -1.14 -3.55
CA THR A 91 -19.66 -0.40 -4.44
C THR A 91 -19.73 -0.84 -5.91
N ASP A 92 -19.96 0.11 -6.82
CA ASP A 92 -19.92 -0.09 -8.30
C ASP A 92 -18.48 -0.14 -8.85
N TYR A 93 -17.50 -0.55 -8.02
CA TYR A 93 -16.08 -0.46 -8.35
C TYR A 93 -15.72 -1.32 -9.57
N TYR A 94 -16.41 -2.45 -9.74
CA TYR A 94 -16.20 -3.36 -10.87
C TYR A 94 -17.01 -3.00 -12.14
N GLU A 95 -17.98 -2.09 -12.07
CA GLU A 95 -18.78 -1.70 -13.25
C GLU A 95 -18.07 -0.66 -14.14
N LYS A 96 -17.03 0.03 -13.63
CA LYS A 96 -16.32 1.09 -14.37
C LYS A 96 -15.11 0.66 -15.20
N HIS A 97 -14.87 -0.64 -15.37
CA HIS A 97 -13.76 -1.16 -16.19
C HIS A 97 -14.22 -1.95 -17.42
N ILE A 98 -15.33 -1.52 -18.03
CA ILE A 98 -15.67 -1.84 -19.42
C ILE A 98 -15.83 -0.52 -20.17
N ILE A 99 -14.73 0.04 -20.68
CA ILE A 99 -14.69 1.01 -21.80
C ILE A 99 -13.51 0.64 -22.69
#